data_AF-A0A4U6BSS7-F1
#
_entry.id   AF-A0A4U6BSS7-F1
#
_cell.length_a   1.000
_cell.length_b   1.000
_cell.length_c   1.000
_cell.angle_alpha   90.00
_cell.angle_beta   90.00
_cell.angle_gamma   90.00
#
_symmetry.space_group_name_H-M   'P 1'
#
loop_
_entity.id
_entity.type
_entity.pdbx_description
1 polymer ?
#
loop_
_entity_poly.entity_id
_entity_poly.type
_entity_poly.pdbx_seq_one_letter_code
_entity_poly.pdbx_strand_id
1 'polypeptide(L)'
;MTPQESVLDAVLRARGILAEYIEPGPRDCAQTLSRLFVIFDDEKLTTAINILSLETVGATMASADAAKPPPTSPPCSRTTG
;
A
#
# COMPACT_ATOMS: atom_id res chain seq x y z
N MET A 1 -9.33 -5.51 12.23
CA MET A 1 -9.05 -4.38 11.34
C MET A 1 -8.08 -4.88 10.28
N THR A 2 -8.43 -4.75 9.01
CA THR A 2 -7.58 -5.10 7.88
C THR A 2 -6.52 -4.01 7.64
N PRO A 3 -5.45 -4.28 6.87
CA PRO A 3 -4.50 -3.25 6.46
C PRO A 3 -5.18 -2.08 5.73
N GLN A 4 -6.12 -2.37 4.83
CA GLN A 4 -6.89 -1.36 4.09
C GLN A 4 -7.74 -0.50 5.02
N GLU A 5 -8.43 -1.11 5.99
CA GLU A 5 -9.21 -0.40 7.00
C GLU A 5 -8.32 0.50 7.86
N SER A 6 -7.12 0.03 8.22
CA SER A 6 -6.15 0.79 9.03
C SER A 6 -5.67 2.05 8.34
N VAL A 7 -5.37 1.95 7.04
CA VAL A 7 -5.01 3.11 6.22
C VAL A 7 -6.19 4.07 6.06
N LEU A 8 -7.39 3.55 5.79
CA LEU A 8 -8.59 4.38 5.65
C LEU A 8 -8.91 5.14 6.93
N ASP A 9 -8.84 4.50 8.09
CA ASP A 9 -9.05 5.14 9.39
C ASP A 9 -8.05 6.27 9.62
N ALA A 10 -6.76 6.04 9.38
CA ALA A 10 -5.73 7.06 9.50
C ALA A 10 -6.01 8.28 8.61
N VAL A 11 -6.44 8.06 7.37
CA VAL A 11 -6.83 9.15 6.44
C VAL A 11 -8.03 9.92 6.96
N LEU A 12 -9.05 9.24 7.51
CA LEU A 12 -10.23 9.89 8.07
C LEU A 12 -9.87 10.74 9.31
N ARG A 13 -9.03 10.20 10.20
CA ARG A 13 -8.52 10.94 11.38
C ARG A 13 -7.73 12.19 10.95
N ALA A 14 -6.82 12.05 9.99
CA ALA A 14 -6.02 13.16 9.48
C ALA A 14 -6.90 14.23 8.82
N ARG A 15 -7.91 13.82 8.04
CA ARG A 15 -8.89 14.73 7.45
C ARG A 15 -9.68 15.49 8.52
N GLY A 16 -10.06 14.82 9.62
CA GLY A 16 -10.71 15.47 10.76
C GLY A 16 -9.87 16.59 11.36
N ILE A 17 -8.58 16.33 11.60
CA ILE A 17 -7.63 17.33 12.11
C ILE A 17 -7.51 18.53 11.15
N LEU A 18 -7.43 18.27 9.85
CA LEU A 18 -7.35 19.33 8.85
C LEU A 18 -8.66 20.12 8.72
N ALA A 19 -9.82 19.46 8.86
CA ALA A 19 -11.11 20.11 8.88
C ALA A 19 -11.20 21.09 10.06
N GLU A 20 -10.81 20.66 11.26
CA GLU A 20 -10.75 21.55 12.44
C GLU A 20 -9.83 22.75 12.23
N TYR A 21 -8.72 22.59 11.53
CA TYR A 21 -7.77 23.68 11.26
C TYR A 21 -8.30 24.75 10.29
N ILE A 22 -9.15 24.36 9.32
CA ILE A 22 -9.71 25.31 8.34
C ILE A 22 -10.94 26.06 8.86
N GLU A 23 -11.57 25.58 9.94
CA GLU A 23 -12.71 26.26 10.56
C GLU A 23 -12.35 27.72 10.96
N PRO A 24 -13.33 28.64 10.97
CA PRO A 24 -13.10 30.02 11.39
C PRO A 24 -12.67 30.10 12.86
N GLY A 25 -11.52 30.71 13.13
CA GLY A 25 -11.04 30.92 14.49
C GLY A 25 -9.53 31.11 14.58
N PRO A 26 -8.99 31.28 15.80
CA PRO A 26 -7.55 31.24 16.05
C PRO A 26 -7.00 29.88 15.62
N ARG A 27 -5.92 29.89 14.82
CA ARG A 27 -5.27 28.68 14.33
C ARG A 27 -3.96 28.44 15.04
N ASP A 28 -3.73 27.19 15.41
CA ASP A 28 -2.45 26.73 15.95
C ASP A 28 -1.84 25.69 15.00
N CYS A 29 -0.98 26.16 14.10
CA CYS A 29 -0.29 25.29 13.15
C CYS A 29 0.58 24.25 13.85
N ALA A 30 1.23 24.62 14.96
CA ALA A 30 2.14 23.73 15.66
C ALA A 30 1.38 22.57 16.30
N GLN A 31 0.23 22.87 16.93
CA GLN A 31 -0.65 21.85 17.49
C GLN A 31 -1.25 20.95 16.40
N THR A 32 -1.73 21.52 15.29
CA THR A 32 -2.26 20.74 14.15
C THR A 32 -1.22 19.79 13.59
N LEU A 33 0.01 20.25 13.35
CA LEU A 33 1.11 19.41 12.87
C LEU A 33 1.45 18.31 13.88
N SER A 34 1.50 18.63 15.17
CA SER A 34 1.76 17.65 16.22
C SER A 34 0.73 16.52 16.22
N ARG A 35 -0.56 16.86 16.05
CA ARG A 35 -1.65 15.86 15.96
C ARG A 35 -1.55 15.00 14.71
N LEU A 36 -1.12 15.57 13.58
CA LEU A 36 -0.87 14.80 12.35
C LEU A 36 0.31 13.84 12.51
N PHE A 37 1.40 14.28 13.14
CA PHE A 37 2.56 13.42 13.40
C PHE A 37 2.21 12.20 14.24
N VAL A 38 1.35 12.35 15.25
CA VAL A 38 0.88 11.21 16.07
C VAL A 38 0.18 10.14 15.22
N ILE A 39 -0.53 10.54 14.14
CA ILE A 39 -1.15 9.57 13.23
C ILE A 39 -0.09 8.84 12.40
N PHE A 40 0.92 9.56 11.93
CA PHE A 40 1.97 9.00 11.08
C PHE A 40 2.99 8.16 11.86
N ASP A 41 3.13 8.39 13.16
CA ASP A 41 3.97 7.61 14.08
C ASP A 41 3.27 6.32 14.58
N ASP A 42 2.07 6.02 14.08
CA ASP A 42 1.33 4.81 14.44
C ASP A 42 1.95 3.57 13.75
N GLU A 43 2.66 2.75 14.52
CA GLU A 43 3.28 1.50 14.05
C GLU A 43 2.30 0.56 13.33
N LYS A 44 1.01 0.58 13.71
CA LYS A 44 -0.01 -0.23 13.03
C LYS A 44 -0.28 0.29 11.63
N LEU A 45 -0.29 1.61 11.44
CA LEU A 45 -0.42 2.23 10.13
C LEU A 45 0.80 1.91 9.25
N THR A 46 2.00 2.05 9.80
CA THR A 46 3.26 1.70 9.11
C THR A 46 3.26 0.24 8.66
N THR A 47 2.86 -0.66 9.56
CA THR A 47 2.74 -2.09 9.25
C THR A 47 1.70 -2.37 8.17
N ALA A 48 0.53 -1.72 8.24
CA ALA A 48 -0.53 -1.87 7.26
C ALA A 48 -0.08 -1.43 5.85
N ILE A 49 0.61 -0.30 5.76
CA ILE A 49 1.16 0.20 4.49
C ILE A 49 2.19 -0.78 3.91
N ASN A 50 3.07 -1.33 4.75
CA ASN A 50 4.07 -2.31 4.31
C ASN A 50 3.42 -3.59 3.77
N ILE A 51 2.38 -4.10 4.43
CA ILE A 51 1.63 -5.28 3.96
C ILE A 51 1.06 -5.02 2.56
N LEU A 52 0.36 -3.90 2.38
CA LEU A 52 -0.25 -3.53 1.09
C LEU A 52 0.80 -3.32 -0.02
N SER A 53 1.95 -2.77 0.34
CA SER A 53 3.08 -2.59 -0.58
C SER A 53 3.63 -3.94 -1.04
N LEU A 54 3.84 -4.89 -0.11
CA LEU A 54 4.32 -6.23 -0.42
C LEU A 54 3.33 -7.02 -1.27
N GLU A 55 2.03 -6.92 -1.00
CA GLU A 55 0.98 -7.54 -1.84
C GLU A 55 1.04 -7.02 -3.27
N THR A 56 1.24 -5.71 -3.44
CA THR A 56 1.36 -5.08 -4.75
C THR A 56 2.60 -5.57 -5.49
N VAL A 57 3.75 -5.66 -4.81
CA VAL A 57 5.00 -6.19 -5.40
C VAL A 57 4.87 -7.67 -5.75
N GLY A 58 4.24 -8.48 -4.91
CA GLY A 58 3.97 -9.89 -5.20
C GLY A 58 3.11 -10.06 -6.44
N ALA A 59 2.06 -9.25 -6.58
CA ALA A 59 1.17 -9.27 -7.74
C ALA A 59 1.88 -8.88 -9.04
N THR A 60 2.77 -7.87 -9.01
CA THR A 60 3.55 -7.48 -10.20
C THR A 60 4.56 -8.55 -10.60
N MET A 61 5.22 -9.20 -9.63
CA MET A 61 6.14 -10.31 -9.91
C MET A 61 5.42 -11.53 -10.48
N ALA A 62 4.26 -11.90 -9.92
CA ALA A 62 3.46 -13.02 -10.43
C ALA A 62 2.97 -12.77 -11.88
N SER A 63 2.57 -11.52 -12.18
CA SER A 63 2.19 -11.11 -13.53
C SER A 63 3.36 -11.18 -14.52
N ALA A 64 4.57 -10.81 -14.09
CA ALA A 64 5.77 -10.89 -14.91
C ALA A 64 6.17 -12.35 -15.22
N ASP A 65 6.04 -13.25 -14.25
CA ASP A 65 6.39 -14.67 -14.44
C ASP A 65 5.36 -15.41 -15.33
N ALA A 66 4.08 -15.05 -15.22
CA ALA A 66 3.02 -15.55 -16.08
C ALA A 66 3.16 -15.12 -17.56
N ALA A 67 3.89 -14.03 -17.83
CA ALA A 67 4.16 -13.54 -19.19
C ALA A 67 5.33 -14.27 -19.89
N LYS A 68 6.02 -15.21 -19.22
CA LYS A 68 7.15 -15.94 -19.79
C LYS A 68 6.65 -17.15 -20.62
N PRO A 69 6.93 -17.22 -21.94
CA PRO A 69 6.52 -18.37 -22.75
C PRO A 69 7.22 -19.65 -22.28
N PRO A 70 6.56 -20.81 -22.35
CA PRO A 70 7.13 -22.09 -21.91
C PRO A 70 8.38 -22.43 -22.73
N PRO A 71 9.39 -23.11 -22.13
CA PRO A 71 10.56 -23.56 -22.89
C PRO A 71 10.09 -24.53 -23.96
N THR A 72 10.16 -24.10 -25.22
CA THR A 72 9.88 -24.93 -26.39
C THR A 72 10.92 -26.04 -26.44
N SER A 73 10.55 -27.21 -25.91
CA SER A 73 11.34 -28.41 -26.10
C SER A 73 11.33 -28.77 -27.59
N PRO A 74 12.49 -29.04 -28.23
CA PRO A 74 12.52 -29.39 -29.64
C PRO A 74 11.79 -30.72 -29.89
N PRO A 75 11.07 -30.87 -31.03
CA PRO A 75 10.39 -32.12 -31.33
C PRO A 75 11.43 -33.18 -31.72
N CYS A 76 11.58 -34.21 -30.88
CA CYS A 76 12.33 -35.42 -31.24
C CYS A 76 11.52 -36.24 -32.24
N SER A 77 11.73 -36.04 -33.53
CA SER A 77 11.29 -36.96 -34.57
C SER A 77 12.28 -38.12 -34.67
N ARG A 78 11.91 -39.25 -34.05
CA ARG A 78 12.60 -40.53 -34.19
C ARG A 78 12.14 -41.19 -35.50
N THR A 79 12.93 -41.07 -36.57
CA THR A 79 12.77 -41.86 -37.79
C THR A 79 13.17 -43.30 -37.51
N THR A 80 12.21 -44.23 -37.55
CA THR A 80 12.47 -45.67 -37.64
C THR A 80 12.63 -46.03 -39.11
N GLY A 81 13.83 -46.49 -39.47
CA GLY A 81 14.12 -47.15 -40.76
C GLY A 81 13.82 -48.64 -40.72
#